data_AF-A0A2P8VSD4-F1
#
_entry.id   AF-A0A2P8VSD4-F1
#
_cell.length_a   1.000
_cell.length_b   1.000
_cell.length_c   1.000
_cell.angle_alpha   90.00
_cell.angle_beta   90.00
_cell.angle_gamma   90.00
#
_symmetry.space_group_name_H-M   'P 1'
#
loop_
_entity.id
_entity.type
_entity.pdbx_description
1 polymer ?
#
loop_
_entity_poly.entity_id
_entity_poly.type
_entity_poly.pdbx_seq_one_letter_code
_entity_poly.pdbx_strand_id
1 'polypeptide(L)' 'RIRAGYAPHNMAVIRHMALNLLSRESSAKVGKKAKRLKAGWDNTYLTKVLAGAG' A
#
# COMPACT_ATOMS: atom_id res chain seq x y z
N ARG A 1 10.07 -16.79 -1.40
CA ARG A 1 9.11 -16.96 -2.53
C ARG A 1 7.82 -17.52 -1.95
N ILE A 2 6.69 -16.99 -2.37
CA ILE A 2 5.38 -17.54 -2.01
C ILE A 2 5.16 -18.77 -2.89
N ARG A 3 5.15 -19.96 -2.29
CA ARG A 3 5.20 -21.24 -3.04
C ARG A 3 4.15 -22.27 -2.61
N ALA A 4 3.30 -21.96 -1.64
CA ALA A 4 2.38 -22.94 -1.06
C ALA A 4 0.93 -22.46 -1.12
N GLY A 5 0.03 -23.35 -1.54
CA GLY A 5 -1.43 -23.17 -1.51
C GLY A 5 -1.91 -21.87 -2.15
N TYR A 6 -2.86 -21.21 -1.49
CA TYR A 6 -3.48 -19.95 -1.94
C TYR A 6 -2.63 -18.70 -1.71
N ALA A 7 -1.43 -18.85 -1.17
CA ALA A 7 -0.61 -17.69 -0.80
C ALA A 7 -0.29 -16.76 -2.00
N PRO A 8 -0.04 -17.24 -3.25
CA PRO A 8 0.15 -16.35 -4.40
C PRO A 8 -1.08 -15.51 -4.73
N HIS A 9 -2.27 -16.12 -4.66
CA HIS A 9 -3.55 -15.44 -4.88
C HIS A 9 -3.82 -14.40 -3.79
N ASN A 10 -3.70 -14.80 -2.52
CA ASN A 10 -3.88 -13.90 -1.38
C ASN A 10 -2.94 -12.70 -1.47
N MET A 11 -1.69 -12.91 -1.87
CA MET A 11 -0.75 -11.81 -2.05
C MET A 11 -1.09 -10.91 -3.25
N ALA A 12 -1.67 -11.45 -4.33
CA ALA A 12 -2.18 -10.61 -5.41
C ALA A 12 -3.29 -9.69 -4.90
N VAL A 13 -4.25 -10.24 -4.14
CA VAL A 13 -5.34 -9.45 -3.52
C VAL A 13 -4.79 -8.36 -2.60
N ILE A 14 -3.85 -8.67 -1.71
CA ILE A 14 -3.21 -7.69 -0.82
C ILE A 14 -2.53 -6.57 -1.62
N ARG A 15 -1.81 -6.90 -2.69
CA ARG A 15 -1.17 -5.88 -3.56
C ARG A 15 -2.20 -4.96 -4.20
N HIS A 16 -3.31 -5.50 -4.68
CA HIS A 16 -4.39 -4.68 -5.23
C HIS A 16 -5.00 -3.74 -4.18
N MET A 17 -5.27 -4.25 -2.97
CA MET A 17 -5.76 -3.41 -1.86
C MET A 17 -4.78 -2.28 -1.52
N ALA A 18 -3.49 -2.58 -1.39
CA ALA A 18 -2.46 -1.58 -1.11
C ALA A 18 -2.36 -0.52 -2.22
N LEU A 19 -2.44 -0.92 -3.50
CA LEU A 19 -2.43 0.02 -4.62
C LEU A 19 -3.66 0.94 -4.63
N ASN A 20 -4.83 0.41 -4.28
CA ASN A 20 -6.06 1.19 -4.17
C ASN A 20 -5.96 2.21 -3.04
N LEU A 21 -5.47 1.81 -1.87
CA LEU A 21 -5.24 2.73 -0.74
C LEU A 21 -4.27 3.86 -1.11
N LEU A 22 -3.12 3.52 -1.71
CA LEU A 22 -2.13 4.53 -2.17
C LEU A 22 -2.68 5.47 -3.25
N SER A 23 -3.65 5.02 -4.04
CA SER A 23 -4.30 5.85 -5.07
C SER A 23 -5.35 6.80 -4.49
N ARG A 24 -5.95 6.46 -3.33
CA ARG A 24 -6.97 7.28 -2.64
C ARG A 24 -6.35 8.26 -1.65
N GLU A 25 -5.15 7.98 -1.16
CA GLU A 25 -4.40 8.93 -0.33
C GLU A 25 -4.13 10.21 -1.13
N SER A 26 -4.51 11.37 -0.60
CA SER A 26 -4.38 12.66 -1.30
C SER A 26 -3.37 13.61 -0.67
N SER A 27 -2.92 13.33 0.56
CA SER A 27 -2.08 14.25 1.32
C SER A 27 -0.64 14.37 0.82
N ALA A 28 -0.11 13.32 0.18
CA ALA A 28 1.14 13.43 -0.56
C ALA A 28 0.86 13.65 -2.05
N LYS A 29 1.21 14.82 -2.59
CA LYS A 29 1.12 15.15 -4.02
C LYS A 29 2.29 14.58 -4.81
N VAL A 30 2.58 13.28 -4.64
CA VAL A 30 3.68 12.56 -5.29
C VAL A 30 3.18 11.30 -6.00
N GLY A 31 3.95 10.78 -6.94
CA GLY A 31 3.57 9.57 -7.68
C GLY A 31 3.43 8.32 -6.78
N LYS A 32 2.66 7.33 -7.24
CA LYS A 32 2.37 6.08 -6.48
C LYS A 32 3.63 5.37 -5.98
N LYS A 33 4.71 5.36 -6.77
CA LYS A 33 6.02 4.80 -6.38
C LYS A 33 6.63 5.53 -5.18
N ALA A 34 6.60 6.87 -5.20
CA ALA A 34 7.12 7.70 -4.11
C ALA A 34 6.25 7.56 -2.85
N LYS A 35 4.92 7.49 -2.99
CA LYS A 35 4.02 7.20 -1.85
C LYS A 35 4.33 5.86 -1.19
N ARG A 36 4.58 4.82 -1.98
CA ARG A 36 4.97 3.50 -1.47
C ARG A 36 6.30 3.55 -0.71
N LEU A 37 7.29 4.28 -1.23
CA LEU A 37 8.56 4.47 -0.54
C LEU A 37 8.38 5.25 0.78
N LYS A 38 7.60 6.33 0.75
CA LYS A 38 7.25 7.11 1.94
C LYS A 38 6.59 6.24 3.00
N ALA A 39 5.61 5.43 2.63
CA ALA A 39 4.97 4.47 3.54
C ALA A 39 5.92 3.38 4.05
N GLY A 40 7.06 3.16 3.39
CA GLY A 40 8.11 2.24 3.85
C GLY A 40 9.08 2.84 4.85
N TRP A 41 9.18 4.17 4.95
CA TRP A 41 10.14 4.88 5.81
C TRP A 41 9.48 5.74 6.89
N ASP A 42 8.23 6.14 6.69
CA ASP A 42 7.45 6.99 7.58
C ASP A 42 6.22 6.23 8.10
N ASN A 43 6.31 5.78 9.34
CA ASN A 43 5.24 5.05 10.01
C ASN A 43 3.97 5.88 10.20
N THR A 44 4.09 7.21 10.35
CA THR A 44 2.91 8.09 10.48
C THR A 44 2.16 8.22 9.16
N TYR A 45 2.90 8.26 8.06
CA TYR A 45 2.32 8.22 6.73
C TYR A 45 1.74 6.83 6.40
N LEU A 46 2.40 5.75 6.83
CA LEU A 46 1.89 4.39 6.71
C LEU A 46 0.55 4.22 7.42
N THR A 47 0.44 4.64 8.69
CA THR A 47 -0.83 4.55 9.43
C THR A 47 -1.92 5.37 8.78
N LYS A 48 -1.60 6.55 8.22
CA LYS A 48 -2.56 7.35 7.45
C LYS A 48 -3.10 6.61 6.22
N VAL A 49 -2.21 6.00 5.43
CA VAL A 49 -2.58 5.21 4.24
C VAL A 49 -3.45 4.01 4.63
N LEU A 50 -3.12 3.32 5.73
CA LEU A 50 -3.84 2.13 6.20
C LEU A 50 -5.20 2.46 6.83
N ALA A 51 -5.31 3.59 7.53
CA ALA A 51 -6.57 4.05 8.11
C ALA A 51 -7.60 4.49 7.05
N GLY A 52 -7.22 4.54 5.77
CA GLY A 52 -8.09 5.05 4.70
C GLY A 52 -8.37 6.55 4.82
N ALA A 53 -7.65 7.25 5.71
CA ALA A 53 -7.72 8.68 5.95
C ALA A 53 -6.85 9.41 4.91
N GLY A 54 -7.25 9.27 3.64
CA GLY A 54 -6.66 9.93 2.48
C GLY A 54 -7.22 11.32 2.25
#